data_AF-A0A1L5KIW5-F1
#
_entry.id   AF-A0A1L5KIW5-F1
#
_cell.length_a   1.000
_cell.length_b   1.000
_cell.length_c   1.000
_cell.angle_alpha   90.00
_cell.angle_beta   90.00
_cell.angle_gamma   90.00
#
_symmetry.space_group_name_H-M   'P 1'
#
loop_
_entity.id
_entity.type
_entity.pdbx_description
1 polymer ?
#
loop_
_entity_poly.entity_id
_entity_poly.type
_entity_poly.pdbx_seq_one_letter_code
_entity_poly.pdbx_strand_id
1 'polypeptide(L)' 'GTTESDCYEVHHINKLKNLKGKEDWERAMIAKRRKTLVVCKQCHIKIHNQ' A
#
# COMPACT_ATOMS: atom_id res chain seq x y z
N GLY A 1 -4.45 7.98 -4.16
CA GLY A 1 -4.62 6.88 -5.14
C GLY A 1 -5.52 7.34 -6.25
N THR A 2 -5.56 6.62 -7.38
CA THR A 2 -6.47 6.90 -8.51
C THR A 2 -7.63 5.90 -8.54
N THR A 3 -8.80 6.34 -9.00
CA THR A 3 -9.99 5.52 -9.25
C THR A 3 -10.15 5.14 -10.73
N GLU A 4 -9.26 5.61 -11.60
CA GLU A 4 -9.36 5.49 -13.07
C GLU A 4 -8.25 4.59 -13.64
N SER A 5 -7.73 3.65 -12.85
CA SER A 5 -6.67 2.74 -13.31
C SER A 5 -7.27 1.48 -13.93
N ASP A 6 -6.78 1.07 -15.10
CA ASP A 6 -7.22 -0.16 -15.77
C ASP A 6 -6.87 -1.43 -14.96
N CYS A 7 -5.78 -1.37 -14.19
CA CYS A 7 -5.30 -2.50 -13.38
C CYS A 7 -5.04 -2.10 -11.93
N TYR A 8 -5.46 -2.96 -11.01
CA TYR A 8 -5.19 -2.87 -9.57
C TYR A 8 -4.48 -4.13 -9.08
N GLU A 9 -3.55 -3.94 -8.15
CA GLU A 9 -2.74 -4.99 -7.53
C GLU A 9 -2.91 -4.93 -6.01
N VAL A 10 -2.86 -6.11 -5.37
CA VAL A 10 -2.93 -6.22 -3.91
C VAL A 10 -1.51 -6.15 -3.36
N HIS A 11 -1.16 -5.01 -2.77
CA HIS A 11 0.05 -4.89 -1.97
C HIS A 11 -0.14 -5.68 -0.67
N HIS A 12 0.76 -6.60 -0.36
CA HIS A 12 0.74 -7.41 0.85
C HIS A 12 2.03 -7.24 1.66
N ILE A 13 1.90 -7.16 2.98
CA ILE A 13 3.04 -7.12 3.91
C ILE A 13 2.97 -8.24 4.95
N ASN A 14 4.13 -8.63 5.47
CA ASN A 14 4.22 -9.65 6.51
C ASN A 14 3.62 -9.19 7.85
N LYS A 15 4.09 -8.05 8.39
CA LYS A 15 3.74 -7.57 9.74
C LYS A 15 3.49 -6.07 9.78
N LEU A 16 2.37 -5.64 10.37
CA LEU A 16 2.03 -4.22 10.53
C LEU A 16 3.03 -3.45 11.37
N LYS A 17 3.61 -4.10 12.40
CA LYS A 17 4.60 -3.49 13.29
C LYS A 17 5.90 -3.05 12.60
N ASN A 18 6.12 -3.51 11.36
CA ASN A 18 7.31 -3.13 10.59
C ASN A 18 7.12 -1.79 9.87
N LEU A 19 5.88 -1.30 9.75
CA LEU A 19 5.57 -0.03 9.10
C LEU A 19 5.97 1.12 10.01
N LYS A 20 6.62 2.14 9.44
CA LYS A 20 7.06 3.34 10.16
C LYS A 20 5.98 4.42 10.19
N GLY A 21 5.00 4.34 9.28
CA GLY A 21 3.92 5.31 9.16
C GLY A 21 4.39 6.65 8.57
N LYS A 22 5.47 6.63 7.78
CA LYS A 22 5.98 7.82 7.11
C LYS A 22 5.28 8.03 5.78
N GLU A 23 5.09 6.94 5.04
CA GLU A 23 4.43 6.98 3.73
C GLU A 23 2.91 6.86 3.88
N ASP A 24 2.16 7.43 2.94
CA ASP A 24 0.70 7.43 2.99
C ASP A 24 0.11 6.02 2.96
N TRP A 25 0.72 5.10 2.20
CA TRP A 25 0.29 3.71 2.14
C TRP A 25 0.50 3.01 3.49
N GLU A 26 1.61 3.29 4.19
CA GLU A 26 1.88 2.77 5.53
C GLU A 26 0.84 3.27 6.52
N ARG A 27 0.59 4.59 6.53
CA ARG A 27 -0.40 5.24 7.40
C ARG A 27 -1.79 4.67 7.18
N ALA A 28 -2.18 4.46 5.92
CA ALA A 28 -3.46 3.85 5.57
C ALA A 28 -3.59 2.41 6.09
N MET A 29 -2.53 1.61 5.95
CA MET A 29 -2.50 0.22 6.45
C MET A 29 -2.54 0.15 7.98
N ILE A 30 -1.79 1.01 8.68
CA ILE A 30 -1.79 1.13 10.14
C ILE A 30 -3.18 1.54 10.65
N ALA A 31 -3.76 2.62 10.10
CA ALA A 31 -5.05 3.14 10.52
C ALA A 31 -6.17 2.11 10.34
N LYS A 32 -6.13 1.34 9.24
CA LYS A 32 -7.12 0.29 8.96
C LYS A 32 -6.81 -1.05 9.65
N ARG A 33 -5.63 -1.18 10.29
CA ARG A 33 -5.09 -2.44 10.83
C ARG A 33 -5.13 -3.59 9.82
N ARG A 34 -4.77 -3.31 8.55
CA ARG A 34 -4.80 -4.30 7.45
C ARG A 34 -3.41 -4.58 6.91
N LYS A 35 -3.12 -5.86 6.63
CA LYS A 35 -1.88 -6.32 5.99
C LYS A 35 -1.94 -6.31 4.45
N THR A 36 -3.05 -5.86 3.89
CA THR A 36 -3.26 -5.76 2.45
C THR A 36 -3.78 -4.37 2.09
N LEU A 37 -3.37 -3.86 0.93
CA LEU A 37 -3.83 -2.60 0.36
C LEU A 37 -3.98 -2.78 -1.15
N VAL A 38 -5.16 -2.45 -1.69
CA VAL A 38 -5.38 -2.43 -3.14
C VAL A 38 -4.85 -1.11 -3.68
N VAL A 39 -3.96 -1.17 -4.66
CA VAL A 39 -3.34 0.01 -5.29
C VAL A 39 -3.27 -0.19 -6.80
N CYS A 40 -3.15 0.90 -7.58
CA CYS A 40 -2.85 0.74 -9.00
C CYS A 40 -1.44 0.19 -9.19
N LYS A 41 -1.16 -0.41 -10.36
CA LYS A 41 0.16 -0.98 -10.69
C LYS A 41 1.31 0.01 -10.48
N GLN A 42 1.13 1.28 -10.86
CA GLN A 42 2.16 2.31 -10.67
C GLN A 42 2.46 2.58 -9.19
N CYS A 43 1.42 2.62 -8.35
CA CYS A 43 1.60 2.74 -6.90
C CYS A 43 2.26 1.50 -6.31
N HIS A 44 1.90 0.30 -6.78
CA HIS A 44 2.53 -0.93 -6.32
C HIS A 44 4.05 -0.92 -6.59
N ILE A 45 4.45 -0.52 -7.81
CA ILE A 45 5.87 -0.35 -8.17
C ILE A 45 6.55 0.70 -7.29
N LYS A 46 5.91 1.85 -7.04
CA LYS A 46 6.47 2.90 -6.16
C LYS A 46 6.70 2.41 -4.73
N ILE A 47 5.79 1.59 -4.19
CA ILE A 47 5.92 1.03 -2.85
C ILE A 47 7.11 0.06 -2.76
N HIS A 48 7.37 -0.73 -3.81
CA HIS A 48 8.49 -1.69 -3.84
C HIS A 48 9.84 -1.07 -4.21
N ASN A 49 9.84 0.14 -4.79
CA ASN A 49 11.06 0.85 -5.20
C ASN A 49 11.57 1.87 -4.15
N GLN A 50 11.02 1.88 -2.94
CA GLN A 50 11.46 2.70 -1.78
C GLN A 50 12.32 1.89 -0.82
#